data_AF-A0A7V5PZX7-F1
#
_entry.id   AF-A0A7V5PZX7-F1
#
_cell.length_a   1.000
_cell.length_b   1.000
_cell.length_c   1.000
_cell.angle_alpha   90.00
_cell.angle_beta   90.00
_cell.angle_gamma   90.00
#
_symmetry.space_group_name_H-M   'P 1'
#
loop_
_entity.id
_entity.type
_entity.pdbx_description
1 polymer ?
#
loop_
_entity_poly.entity_id
_entity_poly.type
_entity_poly.pdbx_seq_one_letter_code
_entity_poly.pdbx_strand_id
1 'polypeptide(L)'
;MAQLELFDDQESTDKRDWAALWEDFHAKNPEVYEMFEAFAMQGVRALKRQGCARIRLGAKAVWERLRWESTVGARNPYRLNNNFTAFYAREFMARHPELGPVFETRGEK
;
A
#
# COMPACT_ATOMS: atom_id res chain seq x y z
N MET A 1 19.04 -18.23 45.74
CA MET A 1 18.38 -16.92 45.89
C MET A 1 18.85 -16.06 44.71
N ALA A 2 18.42 -16.34 43.48
CA ALA A 2 17.18 -15.88 42.85
C ALA A 2 17.04 -14.35 42.84
N GLN A 3 17.49 -13.73 41.74
CA GLN A 3 16.98 -12.44 41.27
C GLN A 3 16.90 -12.54 39.73
N LEU A 4 15.77 -13.08 39.28
CA LEU A 4 15.32 -13.05 37.90
C LEU A 4 14.68 -11.67 37.72
N GLU A 5 15.44 -10.66 37.28
CA GLU A 5 14.85 -9.38 36.88
C GLU A 5 14.36 -9.56 35.44
N LEU A 6 13.08 -9.87 35.29
CA LEU A 6 12.06 -8.87 34.96
C LEU A 6 12.44 -8.15 33.66
N PHE A 7 12.57 -8.93 32.58
CA PHE A 7 12.22 -8.42 31.26
C PHE A 7 10.73 -8.08 31.34
N ASP A 8 10.47 -6.82 31.60
CA ASP A 8 9.15 -6.22 31.51
C ASP A 8 8.73 -6.38 30.04
N ASP A 9 7.96 -7.44 29.79
CA ASP A 9 7.24 -7.70 28.56
C ASP A 9 6.28 -6.52 28.32
N GLN A 10 6.83 -5.43 27.78
CA GLN A 10 6.03 -4.36 27.24
C GLN A 10 5.41 -4.89 25.95
N GLU A 11 4.31 -5.64 26.09
CA GLU A 11 3.36 -5.89 25.02
C GLU A 11 2.85 -4.54 24.53
N SER A 12 3.53 -3.97 23.53
CA SER A 12 3.07 -2.85 22.74
C SER A 12 1.86 -3.29 21.91
N THR A 13 0.71 -3.44 22.56
CA THR A 13 -0.61 -3.62 21.93
C THR A 13 -1.13 -2.28 21.44
N ASP A 14 -0.39 -1.63 20.55
CA ASP A 14 -0.90 -0.49 19.81
C ASP A 14 -1.87 -1.01 18.74
N LYS A 15 -3.12 -1.28 19.14
CA LYS A 15 -4.25 -1.64 18.26
C LYS A 15 -4.66 -0.42 17.45
N ARG A 16 -3.78 0.03 16.55
CA ARG A 16 -4.08 1.15 15.65
C ARG A 16 -5.19 0.73 14.70
N ASP A 17 -6.20 1.58 14.61
CA ASP A 17 -7.18 1.51 13.52
C ASP A 17 -6.54 2.00 12.23
N TRP A 18 -5.91 1.08 11.51
CA TRP A 18 -5.23 1.38 10.25
C TRP A 18 -6.18 1.84 9.15
N ALA A 19 -7.46 1.46 9.22
CA ALA A 19 -8.46 1.89 8.25
C ALA A 19 -8.78 3.37 8.45
N ALA A 20 -9.14 3.78 9.67
CA ALA A 20 -9.42 5.18 9.98
C ALA A 20 -8.21 6.09 9.72
N LEU A 21 -7.00 5.64 10.07
CA LEU A 21 -5.76 6.38 9.76
C LEU A 21 -5.50 6.50 8.26
N TRP A 22 -5.82 5.46 7.49
CA TRP A 22 -5.69 5.49 6.04
C TRP A 22 -6.72 6.42 5.41
N GLU A 23 -7.98 6.39 5.85
CA GLU A 23 -9.05 7.25 5.34
C GLU A 23 -8.73 8.74 5.54
N ASP A 24 -8.30 9.13 6.75
CA ASP A 24 -7.90 10.51 7.04
C ASP A 24 -6.72 10.95 6.17
N PHE A 25 -5.71 10.09 6.01
CA PHE A 25 -4.56 10.37 5.16
C PHE A 25 -4.97 10.45 3.67
N HIS A 26 -5.81 9.54 3.21
CA HIS A 26 -6.27 9.48 1.81
C HIS A 26 -7.10 10.71 1.45
N ALA A 27 -8.00 11.14 2.34
CA ALA A 27 -8.83 12.33 2.15
C ALA A 27 -7.98 13.63 2.06
N LYS A 28 -6.89 13.71 2.83
CA LYS A 28 -5.99 14.87 2.84
C LYS A 28 -5.00 14.91 1.68
N ASN A 29 -4.73 13.77 1.04
CA ASN A 29 -3.69 13.62 0.01
C ASN A 29 -4.21 12.79 -1.19
N PRO A 30 -5.25 13.26 -1.91
CA PRO A 30 -5.86 12.52 -3.03
C PRO A 30 -4.85 12.19 -4.14
N GLU A 31 -3.85 13.03 -4.36
CA GLU A 31 -2.77 12.88 -5.34
C GLU A 31 -1.93 11.61 -5.12
N VAL A 32 -1.87 11.10 -3.89
CA VAL A 32 -1.19 9.83 -3.60
C VAL A 32 -1.92 8.68 -4.30
N TYR A 33 -3.25 8.69 -4.30
CA TYR A 33 -4.01 7.68 -5.03
C TYR A 33 -3.87 7.83 -6.53
N GLU A 34 -3.96 9.06 -7.06
CA GLU A 34 -3.81 9.33 -8.49
C GLU A 34 -2.47 8.80 -9.01
N MET A 35 -1.38 9.04 -8.26
CA MET A 35 -0.06 8.56 -8.62
C MET A 35 0.06 7.03 -8.48
N PHE A 36 -0.51 6.45 -7.43
CA PHE A 36 -0.57 4.99 -7.27
C PHE A 36 -1.29 4.33 -8.44
N GLU A 37 -2.47 4.83 -8.80
CA GLU A 37 -3.30 4.36 -9.90
C GLU A 37 -2.57 4.48 -11.24
N ALA A 38 -1.91 5.62 -11.50
CA ALA A 38 -1.12 5.82 -12.70
C ALA A 38 -0.01 4.77 -12.85
N PHE A 39 0.74 4.48 -11.78
CA PHE A 39 1.80 3.47 -11.81
C PHE A 39 1.25 2.04 -11.91
N ALA A 40 0.15 1.74 -11.23
CA ALA A 40 -0.52 0.45 -11.36
C ALA A 40 -1.00 0.23 -12.81
N MET A 41 -1.63 1.23 -13.43
CA MET A 41 -2.09 1.17 -14.82
C MET A 41 -0.95 1.02 -15.82
N GLN A 42 0.20 1.65 -15.57
CA GLN A 42 1.40 1.41 -16.38
C GLN A 42 1.84 -0.06 -16.32
N GLY A 43 1.85 -0.66 -15.13
CA GLY A 43 2.15 -2.07 -14.93
C GLY A 43 1.15 -2.99 -15.64
N VAL A 44 -0.14 -2.71 -15.50
CA VAL A 44 -1.22 -3.45 -16.19
C VAL A 44 -1.02 -3.40 -17.70
N ARG A 45 -0.79 -2.21 -18.27
CA ARG A 45 -0.56 -2.03 -19.72
C ARG A 45 0.70 -2.76 -20.19
N ALA A 46 1.76 -2.76 -19.39
CA ALA A 46 2.98 -3.49 -19.72
C ALA A 46 2.73 -5.01 -19.79
N LEU A 47 2.07 -5.58 -18.78
CA LEU A 47 1.73 -7.01 -18.73
C LEU A 47 0.76 -7.41 -19.85
N LYS A 48 -0.25 -6.57 -20.14
CA LYS A 48 -1.15 -6.81 -21.29
C LYS A 48 -0.38 -6.85 -22.62
N ARG A 49 0.57 -5.93 -22.84
CA ARG A 49 1.42 -5.92 -24.05
C ARG A 49 2.33 -7.15 -24.15
N GLN A 50 2.71 -7.75 -23.02
CA GLN A 50 3.48 -8.99 -22.98
C GLN A 50 2.63 -10.24 -23.22
N GLY A 51 1.31 -10.10 -23.41
CA GLY A 51 0.40 -11.23 -23.60
C GLY A 51 0.08 -12.00 -22.32
N CYS A 52 0.29 -11.40 -21.14
CA CYS A 52 -0.07 -12.04 -19.88
C CYS A 52 -1.59 -12.20 -19.78
N ALA A 53 -2.08 -13.45 -19.80
CA ALA A 53 -3.50 -13.77 -19.65
C ALA A 53 -4.06 -13.34 -18.29
N ARG A 54 -3.23 -13.31 -17.25
CA ARG A 54 -3.58 -12.83 -15.91
C ARG A 54 -2.62 -11.73 -15.47
N ILE A 55 -3.17 -10.61 -15.03
CA ILE A 55 -2.39 -9.48 -14.53
C ILE A 55 -2.13 -9.69 -13.05
N ARG A 56 -0.86 -9.70 -12.65
CA ARG A 56 -0.43 -9.72 -11.24
C ARG A 56 0.68 -8.71 -11.02
N LEU A 57 0.43 -7.73 -10.16
CA LEU A 57 1.38 -6.71 -9.74
C LEU A 57 1.67 -6.85 -8.25
N GLY A 58 2.88 -6.47 -7.84
CA GLY A 58 3.22 -6.30 -6.43
C GLY A 58 2.81 -4.92 -5.95
N ALA A 59 1.82 -4.83 -5.06
CA ALA A 59 1.37 -3.54 -4.49
C ALA A 59 2.53 -2.79 -3.83
N LYS A 60 3.43 -3.52 -3.15
CA LYS A 60 4.63 -2.97 -2.54
C LYS A 60 5.60 -2.36 -3.57
N ALA A 61 5.74 -2.98 -4.74
CA ALA A 61 6.59 -2.44 -5.81
C ALA A 61 6.04 -1.10 -6.34
N VAL A 62 4.72 -1.02 -6.54
CA VAL A 62 4.04 0.23 -6.91
C VAL A 62 4.24 1.29 -5.82
N TRP A 63 4.11 0.89 -4.54
CA TRP A 63 4.29 1.79 -3.40
C TRP A 63 5.71 2.34 -3.25
N GLU A 64 6.73 1.51 -3.45
CA GLU A 64 8.12 1.97 -3.41
C GLU A 64 8.46 2.88 -4.60
N ARG A 65 7.88 2.63 -5.78
CA ARG A 65 7.98 3.57 -6.90
C ARG A 65 7.34 4.91 -6.56
N LEU A 66 6.14 4.91 -5.98
CA LEU A 66 5.48 6.11 -5.49
C LEU A 66 6.36 6.87 -4.49
N ARG A 67 6.97 6.15 -3.54
CA ARG A 67 7.89 6.73 -2.55
C ARG A 67 9.10 7.39 -3.20
N TRP A 68 9.74 6.73 -4.15
CA TRP A 68 10.86 7.29 -4.90
C TRP A 68 10.46 8.60 -5.58
N GLU A 69 9.37 8.60 -6.34
CA GLU A 69 8.90 9.76 -7.10
C GLU A 69 8.48 10.91 -6.18
N SER A 70 7.84 10.60 -5.05
CA SER A 70 7.50 11.60 -4.03
C SER A 70 8.72 12.20 -3.32
N THR A 71 9.84 11.48 -3.27
CA THR A 71 11.09 11.96 -2.65
C THR A 71 11.91 12.80 -3.61
N VAL A 72 11.97 12.40 -4.89
CA VAL A 72 12.79 13.06 -5.91
C VAL A 72 12.07 14.25 -6.54
N GLY A 73 10.74 14.19 -6.65
CA GLY A 73 9.95 15.19 -7.37
C GLY A 73 9.22 16.23 -6.52
N ALA A 74 9.06 16.04 -5.20
CA ALA A 74 8.11 16.84 -4.43
C ALA A 74 8.73 18.02 -3.66
N ARG A 75 8.02 19.16 -3.70
CA ARG A 75 8.21 20.32 -2.81
C ARG A 75 7.71 20.04 -1.38
N ASN A 76 6.91 18.98 -1.18
CA ASN A 76 6.37 18.52 0.10
C ASN A 76 6.45 16.98 0.18
N PRO A 77 7.39 16.40 0.94
CA PRO A 77 7.52 14.95 1.05
C PRO A 77 6.43 14.37 1.97
N TYR A 78 5.46 13.63 1.42
CA TYR A 78 4.49 12.89 2.21
C TYR A 78 5.17 11.70 2.92
N ARG A 79 4.88 11.49 4.21
CA ARG A 79 5.34 10.30 4.93
C ARG A 79 4.46 9.10 4.59
N LEU A 80 4.79 8.41 3.50
CA LEU A 80 4.07 7.22 3.06
C LEU A 80 4.23 6.07 4.04
N ASN A 81 3.13 5.69 4.72
CA ASN A 81 3.12 4.57 5.64
C ASN A 81 3.02 3.24 4.87
N ASN A 82 3.88 2.28 5.21
CA ASN A 82 3.86 0.96 4.58
C ASN A 82 2.53 0.22 4.77
N ASN A 83 1.83 0.43 5.88
CA ASN A 83 0.55 -0.23 6.16
C ASN A 83 -0.57 0.23 5.23
N PHE A 84 -0.43 1.42 4.61
CA PHE A 84 -1.41 1.93 3.65
C PHE A 84 -1.39 1.20 2.31
N THR A 85 -0.28 0.55 1.96
CA THR A 85 -0.10 -0.19 0.69
C THR A 85 -1.27 -1.12 0.38
N ALA A 86 -1.75 -1.87 1.38
CA ALA A 86 -2.84 -2.83 1.20
C ALA A 86 -4.18 -2.14 0.92
N PHE A 87 -4.43 -0.98 1.53
CA PHE A 87 -5.65 -0.20 1.30
C PHE A 87 -5.65 0.40 -0.10
N TYR A 88 -4.54 0.98 -0.56
CA TYR A 88 -4.41 1.48 -1.93
C TYR A 88 -4.57 0.37 -2.98
N ALA A 89 -4.04 -0.83 -2.72
CA ALA A 89 -4.24 -1.98 -3.60
C ALA A 89 -5.72 -2.41 -3.68
N ARG A 90 -6.42 -2.42 -2.54
CA ARG A 90 -7.85 -2.74 -2.47
C ARG A 90 -8.70 -1.68 -3.17
N GLU A 91 -8.42 -0.40 -2.92
CA GLU A 91 -9.10 0.72 -3.59
C GLU A 91 -8.94 0.65 -5.11
N PHE A 92 -7.72 0.37 -5.60
CA PHE A 92 -7.48 0.17 -7.02
C PHE A 92 -8.32 -0.98 -7.60
N MET A 93 -8.36 -2.14 -6.94
CA MET A 93 -9.18 -3.26 -7.41
C MET A 93 -10.69 -2.96 -7.35
N ALA A 94 -11.13 -2.15 -6.38
CA ALA A 94 -12.52 -1.73 -6.27
C ALA A 94 -12.92 -0.75 -7.39
N ARG A 95 -12.02 0.14 -7.80
CA ARG A 95 -12.26 1.10 -8.90
C ARG A 95 -12.08 0.51 -10.30
N HIS A 96 -11.32 -0.58 -10.43
CA HIS A 96 -11.03 -1.25 -11.72
C HIS A 96 -11.44 -2.73 -11.71
N PRO A 97 -12.72 -3.07 -11.46
CA PRO A 97 -13.17 -4.47 -11.37
C PRO A 97 -12.98 -5.24 -12.69
N GLU A 98 -12.97 -4.55 -13.83
CA GLU A 98 -12.77 -5.13 -15.16
C GLU A 98 -11.36 -5.69 -15.40
N LEU A 99 -10.38 -5.34 -14.57
CA LEU A 99 -9.02 -5.86 -14.64
C LEU A 99 -8.84 -7.19 -13.89
N GLY A 100 -9.84 -7.61 -13.12
CA GLY A 100 -9.75 -8.75 -12.21
C GLY A 100 -8.78 -8.49 -11.04
N PRO A 101 -8.33 -9.55 -10.34
CA PRO A 101 -7.49 -9.40 -9.16
C PRO A 101 -6.04 -9.06 -9.53
N VAL A 102 -5.78 -7.76 -9.76
CA VAL A 102 -4.47 -7.23 -10.15
C VAL A 102 -3.43 -7.37 -9.03
N PHE A 103 -3.84 -7.26 -7.77
CA PHE A 103 -2.96 -7.40 -6.61
C PHE A 103 -3.29 -8.65 -5.81
N GLU A 104 -2.25 -9.32 -5.32
CA GLU A 104 -2.43 -10.38 -4.31
C GLU A 104 -2.64 -9.73 -2.94
N THR A 105 -3.85 -9.85 -2.41
CA THR A 105 -4.13 -9.57 -1.00
C THR A 105 -4.12 -10.92 -0.28
N ARG A 106 -3.39 -11.02 0.83
CA ARG A 106 -3.57 -12.17 1.73
C ARG A 106 -4.97 -12.03 2.30
N GLY A 107 -5.86 -12.94 1.93
CA GLY A 107 -7.22 -12.95 2.47
C GLY A 107 -7.16 -13.05 4.00
N GLU A 108 -7.96 -12.23 4.66
CA GLU A 108 -8.46 -12.58 5.98
C GLU A 108 -9.19 -13.91 5.79
N LYS A 109 -8.70 -14.96 6.46
CA LYS A 109 -9.37 -16.26 6.52
C LYS A 109 -10.53 -16.18 7.49
#